data_AF-A0A9W8NM03-F1
#
_entry.id   AF-A0A9W8NM03-F1
#
_cell.length_a   1.000
_cell.length_b   1.000
_cell.length_c   1.000
_cell.angle_alpha   90.00
_cell.angle_beta   90.00
_cell.angle_gamma   90.00
#
_symmetry.space_group_name_H-M   'P 1'
#
loop_
_entity.id
_entity.type
_entity.pdbx_description
1 polymer ?
#
loop_
_entity_poly.entity_id
_entity_poly.type
_entity_poly.pdbx_seq_one_letter_code
_entity_poly.pdbx_strand_id
1 'polypeptide(L)'
;MDGYHPFESESQPEASDKLLSGSSSQTDFSHHVEFRRARKTQWCSRRIIALPAFLAFLTIYSLALVSLVKDSFCLPGSKPAEKLIYTPVRDAIVREKKTIDVSVLHGNPFKGPPRPELDEAWSRLLMNANVRVSAEDLEKAGVESIPLNDGSGKYYAILDVYHQLHCLKYIRHYIYKDIYNDVQPWTQPTWITALIVFGRT
;
A
#
# COMPACT_ATOMS: atom_id res chain seq x y z
N MET A 1 68.98 29.09 -4.81
CA MET A 1 67.67 28.41 -4.71
C MET A 1 66.64 29.47 -4.33
N ASP A 2 66.72 30.63 -4.98
CA ASP A 2 66.13 30.96 -6.29
C ASP A 2 64.73 31.46 -5.99
N GLY A 3 64.38 32.73 -6.17
CA GLY A 3 64.75 33.68 -7.23
C GLY A 3 63.42 34.21 -7.74
N TYR A 4 63.07 35.47 -7.41
CA TYR A 4 63.23 36.63 -8.29
C TYR A 4 62.01 36.86 -9.22
N HIS A 5 61.22 37.88 -8.85
CA HIS A 5 60.62 39.02 -9.62
C HIS A 5 60.50 38.96 -11.17
N PRO A 6 59.79 39.91 -11.84
CA PRO A 6 58.67 40.82 -11.49
C PRO A 6 57.63 40.95 -12.65
N PHE A 7 56.61 41.82 -12.53
CA PHE A 7 56.36 42.87 -13.55
C PHE A 7 55.37 43.93 -13.00
N GLU A 8 55.84 45.18 -12.94
CA GLU A 8 55.07 46.41 -12.80
C GLU A 8 54.49 46.85 -14.16
N SER A 9 53.32 47.48 -14.13
CA SER A 9 53.01 48.67 -14.94
C SER A 9 51.85 49.38 -14.24
N GLU A 10 52.09 50.40 -13.42
CA GLU A 10 52.33 51.79 -13.80
C GLU A 10 51.14 52.43 -14.54
N SER A 11 50.39 53.29 -13.83
CA SER A 11 50.19 54.71 -14.19
C SER A 11 49.20 55.40 -13.23
N GLN A 12 49.70 56.34 -12.41
CA GLN A 12 48.93 57.47 -11.86
C GLN A 12 48.69 58.54 -12.96
N PRO A 13 47.80 59.55 -12.76
CA PRO A 13 48.13 60.77 -11.98
C PRO A 13 47.09 61.04 -10.88
N GLU A 14 47.42 61.66 -9.74
CA GLU A 14 47.53 63.13 -9.54
C GLU A 14 46.28 63.90 -10.03
N ALA A 15 45.73 64.90 -9.36
CA ALA A 15 46.20 65.82 -8.33
C ALA A 15 44.90 66.46 -7.76
N SER A 16 44.72 66.59 -6.43
CA SER A 16 44.92 67.88 -5.72
C SER A 16 44.36 69.07 -6.52
N ASP A 17 43.30 69.75 -6.08
CA ASP A 17 43.29 70.60 -4.90
C ASP A 17 41.85 70.73 -4.35
N LYS A 18 41.58 70.50 -3.07
CA LYS A 18 41.81 71.39 -1.92
C LYS A 18 41.06 72.73 -1.99
N LEU A 19 40.31 72.96 -0.90
CA LEU A 19 39.79 74.22 -0.34
C LEU A 19 38.34 74.57 -0.74
N LEU A 20 37.35 74.17 0.08
CA LEU A 20 36.88 74.81 1.33
C LEU A 20 36.21 76.17 1.03
N SER A 21 34.92 76.40 1.35
CA SER A 21 34.39 76.31 2.70
C SER A 21 32.85 76.34 2.76
N GLY A 22 32.30 75.76 3.84
CA GLY A 22 31.10 76.31 4.49
C GLY A 22 29.76 75.57 4.33
N SER A 23 29.60 74.36 4.88
CA SER A 23 28.25 73.79 5.12
C SER A 23 28.15 72.68 6.19
N SER A 24 29.25 72.35 6.87
CA SER A 24 29.45 71.05 7.54
C SER A 24 28.62 70.77 8.79
N SER A 25 27.86 71.72 9.34
CA SER A 25 27.07 71.48 10.57
C SER A 25 25.59 71.16 10.32
N GLN A 26 25.02 71.56 9.18
CA GLN A 26 23.59 71.38 8.91
C GLN A 26 23.29 70.09 8.13
N THR A 27 24.30 69.59 7.40
CA THR A 27 24.22 68.34 6.65
C THR A 27 24.29 67.11 7.56
N ASP A 28 25.05 67.16 8.66
CA ASP A 28 25.30 65.99 9.51
C ASP A 28 24.05 65.55 10.31
N PHE A 29 23.26 66.50 10.82
CA PHE A 29 22.00 66.20 11.50
C PHE A 29 20.93 65.65 10.54
N SER A 30 20.82 66.22 9.33
CA SER A 30 19.86 65.76 8.32
C SER A 30 20.18 64.34 7.86
N HIS A 31 21.47 64.02 7.65
CA HIS A 31 21.89 62.69 7.21
C HIS A 31 21.62 61.60 8.26
N HIS A 32 21.81 61.90 9.55
CA HIS A 32 21.52 60.94 10.63
C HIS A 32 20.01 60.66 10.82
N VAL A 33 19.14 61.63 10.53
CA VAL A 33 17.67 61.47 10.57
C VAL A 33 17.18 60.66 9.35
N GLU A 34 17.71 60.95 8.16
CA GLU A 34 17.45 60.21 6.92
C GLU A 34 17.82 58.72 7.06
N PHE A 35 19.00 58.40 7.61
CA PHE A 35 19.45 57.01 7.81
C PHE A 35 18.65 56.22 8.84
N ARG A 36 18.03 56.87 9.83
CA ARG A 36 17.11 56.20 10.77
C ARG A 36 15.74 55.95 10.15
N ARG A 37 15.29 56.83 9.24
CA ARG A 37 14.03 56.67 8.50
C ARG A 37 14.13 55.56 7.44
N ALA A 38 15.24 55.52 6.70
CA ALA A 38 15.51 54.50 5.66
C ALA A 38 15.63 53.07 6.22
N ARG A 39 16.24 52.90 7.40
CA ARG A 39 16.33 51.58 8.06
C ARG A 39 14.99 51.04 8.56
N LYS A 40 14.05 51.92 8.95
CA LYS A 40 12.70 51.51 9.41
C LYS A 40 11.77 51.15 8.24
N THR A 41 11.85 51.86 7.12
CA THR A 41 11.01 51.60 5.93
C THR A 41 11.39 50.31 5.19
N GLN A 42 12.67 49.96 5.16
CA GLN A 42 13.15 48.70 4.54
C GLN A 42 12.72 47.45 5.33
N TRP A 43 12.60 47.56 6.66
CA TRP A 43 12.17 46.45 7.54
C TRP A 43 10.66 46.20 7.52
N CYS A 44 9.83 47.25 7.39
CA CYS A 44 8.37 47.09 7.26
C CYS A 44 7.96 46.57 5.87
N SER A 45 8.59 47.05 4.79
CA SER A 45 8.26 46.65 3.42
C SER A 45 8.52 45.16 3.15
N ARG A 46 9.63 44.62 3.66
CA ARG A 46 9.95 43.18 3.54
C ARG A 46 8.93 42.28 4.25
N ARG A 47 8.37 42.71 5.39
CA ARG A 47 7.34 41.95 6.13
C ARG A 47 5.96 42.02 5.48
N ILE A 48 5.64 43.14 4.82
CA ILE A 48 4.37 43.34 4.10
C ILE A 48 4.27 42.42 2.87
N ILE A 49 5.40 42.03 2.26
CA ILE A 49 5.41 41.14 1.08
C ILE A 49 5.71 39.68 1.48
N ALA A 50 6.57 39.43 2.47
CA ALA A 50 6.93 38.07 2.87
C ALA A 50 5.78 37.30 3.54
N LEU A 51 4.94 37.97 4.33
CA LEU A 51 3.78 37.34 4.97
C LEU A 51 2.71 36.87 3.97
N PRO A 52 2.21 37.71 3.02
CA PRO A 52 1.25 37.23 2.04
C PRO A 52 1.86 36.19 1.08
N ALA A 53 3.15 36.30 0.75
CA ALA A 53 3.83 35.28 -0.06
C ALA A 53 3.91 33.92 0.67
N PHE A 54 4.22 33.92 1.97
CA PHE A 54 4.23 32.70 2.78
C PHE A 54 2.84 32.10 2.95
N LEU A 55 1.82 32.92 3.20
CA LEU A 55 0.43 32.48 3.27
C LEU A 55 -0.05 31.90 1.93
N ALA A 56 0.28 32.54 0.80
CA ALA A 56 -0.03 32.04 -0.54
C ALA A 56 0.69 30.71 -0.82
N PHE A 57 1.94 30.55 -0.40
CA PHE A 57 2.64 29.28 -0.51
C PHE A 57 1.98 28.16 0.30
N LEU A 58 1.56 28.46 1.54
CA LEU A 58 0.84 27.49 2.39
C LEU A 58 -0.54 27.13 1.83
N THR A 59 -1.27 28.07 1.24
CA THR A 59 -2.57 27.78 0.62
C THR A 59 -2.40 26.95 -0.64
N ILE A 60 -1.42 27.27 -1.50
CA ILE A 60 -1.11 26.46 -2.69
C ILE A 60 -0.65 25.06 -2.28
N TYR A 61 0.23 24.95 -1.28
CA TYR A 61 0.71 23.66 -0.77
C TYR A 61 -0.42 22.82 -0.18
N SER A 62 -1.29 23.41 0.63
CA SER A 62 -2.44 22.69 1.21
C SER A 62 -3.47 22.30 0.15
N LEU A 63 -3.74 23.13 -0.85
CA LEU A 63 -4.58 22.77 -2.00
C LEU A 63 -3.96 21.65 -2.82
N ALA A 64 -2.66 21.70 -3.10
CA ALA A 64 -1.94 20.63 -3.81
C ALA A 64 -1.98 19.32 -3.01
N LEU A 65 -1.75 19.38 -1.69
CA LEU A 65 -1.84 18.21 -0.81
C LEU A 65 -3.26 17.64 -0.80
N VAL A 66 -4.29 18.48 -0.69
CA VAL A 66 -5.69 18.05 -0.73
C VAL A 66 -6.05 17.45 -2.09
N SER A 67 -5.56 18.00 -3.20
CA SER A 67 -5.76 17.43 -4.53
C SER A 67 -5.04 16.10 -4.70
N LEU A 68 -3.80 15.96 -4.24
CA LEU A 68 -3.05 14.70 -4.26
C LEU A 68 -3.69 13.63 -3.36
N VAL A 69 -4.17 14.03 -2.18
CA VAL A 69 -4.91 13.15 -1.28
C VAL A 69 -6.26 12.81 -1.89
N LYS A 70 -6.98 13.74 -2.52
CA LYS A 70 -8.21 13.44 -3.25
C LYS A 70 -7.96 12.55 -4.46
N ASP A 71 -6.90 12.70 -5.22
CA ASP A 71 -6.57 11.77 -6.31
C ASP A 71 -6.15 10.40 -5.79
N SER A 72 -5.56 10.34 -4.58
CA SER A 72 -5.22 9.08 -3.91
C SER A 72 -6.42 8.40 -3.24
N PHE A 73 -7.40 9.17 -2.73
CA PHE A 73 -8.59 8.68 -2.01
C PHE A 73 -9.84 8.58 -2.89
N CYS A 74 -9.95 9.37 -3.95
CA CYS A 74 -10.83 9.13 -5.09
C CYS A 74 -10.18 8.05 -5.94
N LEU A 75 -10.15 6.85 -5.36
CA LEU A 75 -9.91 5.63 -6.12
C LEU A 75 -10.81 5.71 -7.35
N PRO A 76 -10.25 5.70 -8.59
CA PRO A 76 -11.07 5.61 -9.78
C PRO A 76 -11.99 4.42 -9.56
N GLY A 77 -13.31 4.70 -9.61
CA GLY A 77 -14.36 3.71 -9.45
C GLY A 77 -13.94 2.47 -10.21
N SER A 78 -13.81 1.37 -9.47
CA SER A 78 -13.33 0.06 -9.92
C SER A 78 -13.27 -0.04 -11.44
N LYS A 79 -12.11 0.23 -12.04
CA LYS A 79 -11.89 -0.19 -13.42
C LYS A 79 -12.26 -1.67 -13.47
N PRO A 80 -13.16 -2.12 -14.38
CA PRO A 80 -13.52 -3.52 -14.45
C PRO A 80 -12.21 -4.29 -14.60
N ALA A 81 -12.08 -5.35 -13.82
CA ALA A 81 -10.83 -6.01 -13.52
C ALA A 81 -10.12 -6.51 -14.80
N GLU A 82 -9.36 -5.64 -15.45
CA GLU A 82 -8.98 -5.77 -16.86
C GLU A 82 -7.84 -6.79 -17.07
N LYS A 83 -7.31 -7.38 -16.00
CA LYS A 83 -6.28 -8.41 -16.12
C LYS A 83 -6.30 -9.44 -15.00
N LEU A 84 -7.48 -9.97 -14.66
CA LEU A 84 -7.55 -11.17 -13.83
C LEU A 84 -7.31 -12.41 -14.69
N ILE A 85 -6.53 -13.35 -14.14
CA ILE A 85 -6.39 -14.72 -14.67
C ILE A 85 -7.79 -15.27 -14.97
N TYR A 86 -7.92 -15.98 -16.08
CA TYR A 86 -9.19 -16.61 -16.43
C TYR A 86 -9.63 -17.55 -15.31
N THR A 87 -10.91 -17.49 -14.94
CA THR A 87 -11.49 -18.39 -13.96
C THR A 87 -12.94 -18.66 -14.34
N PRO A 88 -13.37 -19.94 -14.37
CA PRO A 88 -14.73 -20.30 -14.79
C PRO A 88 -15.80 -19.83 -13.78
N VAL A 89 -15.41 -19.47 -12.56
CA VAL A 89 -16.33 -18.98 -11.52
C VAL A 89 -16.49 -17.46 -11.52
N ARG A 90 -15.94 -16.74 -12.51
CA ARG A 90 -15.92 -15.27 -12.53
C ARG A 90 -17.30 -14.65 -12.31
N ASP A 91 -18.31 -15.18 -12.99
CA ASP A 91 -19.68 -14.64 -12.93
C ASP A 91 -20.41 -15.02 -11.64
N ALA A 92 -19.90 -16.00 -10.89
CA ALA A 92 -20.43 -16.39 -9.59
C ALA A 92 -19.83 -15.57 -8.42
N ILE A 93 -18.83 -14.73 -8.67
CA ILE A 93 -18.16 -13.95 -7.62
C ILE A 93 -18.99 -12.71 -7.28
N VAL A 94 -19.67 -12.75 -6.14
CA VAL A 94 -20.30 -11.56 -5.53
C VAL A 94 -19.32 -10.90 -4.57
N ARG A 95 -19.05 -9.60 -4.78
CA ARG A 95 -18.15 -8.82 -3.91
C ARG A 95 -18.96 -8.07 -2.86
N GLU A 96 -18.65 -8.31 -1.60
CA GLU A 96 -19.25 -7.62 -0.46
C GLU A 96 -18.18 -6.86 0.33
N LYS A 97 -18.51 -5.65 0.82
CA LYS A 97 -17.67 -4.93 1.77
C LYS A 97 -18.03 -5.37 3.18
N LYS A 98 -17.08 -6.00 3.87
CA LYS A 98 -17.27 -6.48 5.24
C LYS A 98 -16.10 -6.06 6.12
N THR A 99 -16.41 -5.60 7.33
CA THR A 99 -15.41 -5.39 8.37
C THR A 99 -15.04 -6.74 8.96
N ILE A 100 -13.75 -7.08 8.90
CA ILE A 100 -13.22 -8.34 9.43
C ILE A 100 -12.67 -8.04 10.83
N ASP A 101 -13.09 -8.85 11.82
CA ASP A 101 -12.43 -8.84 13.12
C ASP A 101 -11.07 -9.52 13.00
N VAL A 102 -10.00 -8.72 13.04
CA VAL A 102 -8.61 -9.17 12.98
C VAL A 102 -8.04 -9.54 14.36
N SER A 103 -8.87 -9.50 15.42
CA SER A 103 -8.44 -9.91 16.76
C SER A 103 -8.05 -11.37 16.81
N VAL A 104 -6.80 -11.61 17.22
CA VAL A 104 -6.29 -12.97 17.48
C VAL A 104 -6.95 -13.57 18.72
N LEU A 105 -7.40 -12.73 19.67
CA LEU A 105 -7.96 -13.15 20.95
C LEU A 105 -9.45 -13.45 20.89
N HIS A 106 -10.23 -12.72 20.08
CA HIS A 106 -11.67 -12.97 19.98
C HIS A 106 -11.95 -14.32 19.33
N GLY A 107 -12.77 -15.15 19.97
CA GLY A 107 -13.12 -16.47 19.46
C GLY A 107 -13.85 -16.40 18.12
N ASN A 108 -13.59 -17.39 17.25
CA ASN A 108 -14.42 -17.64 16.08
C ASN A 108 -14.61 -19.16 15.91
N PRO A 109 -15.61 -19.61 15.12
CA PRO A 109 -15.92 -21.02 14.99
C PRO A 109 -14.80 -21.87 14.38
N PHE A 110 -13.79 -21.26 13.76
CA PHE A 110 -12.73 -21.92 12.97
C PHE A 110 -11.37 -21.97 13.67
N LYS A 111 -11.24 -21.49 14.92
CA LYS A 111 -9.98 -21.55 15.69
C LYS A 111 -10.16 -22.07 17.11
N GLY A 112 -9.04 -22.39 17.75
CA GLY A 112 -8.96 -22.91 19.12
C GLY A 112 -8.59 -24.40 19.18
N PRO A 113 -8.64 -25.00 20.39
CA PRO A 113 -8.32 -26.41 20.59
C PRO A 113 -9.34 -27.33 19.89
N PRO A 114 -8.99 -28.61 19.67
CA PRO A 114 -9.88 -29.63 19.11
C PRO A 114 -11.21 -29.69 19.85
N ARG A 115 -12.31 -29.64 19.09
CA ARG A 115 -13.68 -29.75 19.59
C ARG A 115 -14.63 -30.14 18.45
N PRO A 116 -15.71 -30.89 18.72
CA PRO A 116 -16.62 -31.37 17.68
C PRO A 116 -17.20 -30.27 16.79
N GLU A 117 -17.58 -29.12 17.37
CA GLU A 117 -18.22 -28.06 16.58
C GLU A 117 -17.22 -27.32 15.69
N LEU A 118 -15.92 -27.31 16.06
CA LEU A 118 -14.85 -26.78 15.22
C LEU A 118 -14.62 -27.68 14.00
N ASP A 119 -14.62 -29.00 14.19
CA ASP A 119 -14.46 -29.96 13.11
C ASP A 119 -15.65 -29.94 12.15
N GLU A 120 -16.86 -29.80 12.68
CA GLU A 120 -18.06 -29.63 11.87
C GLU A 120 -18.00 -28.33 11.05
N ALA A 121 -17.57 -27.22 11.66
CA ALA A 121 -17.42 -25.95 10.96
C ALA A 121 -16.42 -26.06 9.80
N TRP A 122 -15.24 -26.66 10.03
CA TRP A 122 -14.24 -26.91 8.99
C TRP A 122 -14.72 -27.89 7.91
N SER A 123 -15.44 -28.94 8.29
CA SER A 123 -16.03 -29.91 7.36
C SER A 123 -17.03 -29.22 6.43
N ARG A 124 -17.96 -28.44 7.01
CA ARG A 124 -18.96 -27.69 6.26
C ARG A 124 -18.34 -26.66 5.32
N LEU A 125 -17.27 -25.99 5.76
CA LEU A 125 -16.55 -25.02 4.95
C LEU A 125 -15.93 -25.65 3.69
N LEU A 126 -15.43 -26.87 3.78
CA LEU A 126 -14.71 -27.56 2.68
C LEU A 126 -15.56 -28.56 1.89
N MET A 127 -16.82 -28.79 2.29
CA MET A 127 -17.68 -29.86 1.75
C MET A 127 -17.83 -29.84 0.22
N ASN A 128 -17.90 -28.65 -0.38
CA ASN A 128 -18.13 -28.45 -1.81
C ASN A 128 -16.88 -27.89 -2.53
N ALA A 129 -15.69 -28.18 -2.02
CA ALA A 129 -14.43 -27.70 -2.59
C ALA A 129 -14.17 -28.24 -4.01
N ASN A 130 -14.69 -29.43 -4.31
CA ASN A 130 -14.53 -30.11 -5.58
C ASN A 130 -15.58 -29.61 -6.58
N VAL A 131 -15.12 -29.11 -7.73
CA VAL A 131 -15.97 -28.59 -8.80
C VAL A 131 -15.73 -29.35 -10.11
N ARG A 132 -16.72 -29.33 -11.00
CA ARG A 132 -16.61 -29.87 -12.36
C ARG A 132 -16.37 -28.72 -13.32
N VAL A 133 -15.37 -28.85 -14.19
CA VAL A 133 -15.02 -27.85 -15.21
C VAL A 133 -15.01 -28.47 -16.60
N SER A 134 -15.25 -27.66 -17.64
CA SER A 134 -15.16 -28.11 -19.02
C SER A 134 -13.71 -28.13 -19.52
N ALA A 135 -13.47 -28.83 -20.63
CA ALA A 135 -12.16 -28.80 -21.30
C ALA A 135 -11.79 -27.38 -21.76
N GLU A 136 -12.77 -26.61 -22.22
CA GLU A 136 -12.58 -25.23 -22.67
C GLU A 136 -12.13 -24.31 -21.51
N ASP A 137 -12.68 -24.51 -20.31
CA ASP A 137 -12.26 -23.75 -19.12
C ASP A 137 -10.80 -24.04 -18.76
N LEU A 138 -10.38 -25.31 -18.88
CA LEU A 138 -9.00 -25.73 -18.63
C LEU A 138 -8.03 -25.15 -19.66
N GLU A 139 -8.41 -25.16 -20.94
CA GLU A 139 -7.63 -24.55 -22.03
C GLU A 139 -7.44 -23.04 -21.82
N LYS A 140 -8.54 -22.32 -21.52
CA LYS A 140 -8.49 -20.88 -21.22
C LYS A 140 -7.67 -20.57 -19.97
N ALA A 141 -7.67 -21.46 -18.99
CA ALA A 141 -6.86 -21.34 -17.78
C ALA A 141 -5.40 -21.77 -18.00
N GLY A 142 -5.09 -22.48 -19.08
CA GLY A 142 -3.76 -23.03 -19.36
C GLY A 142 -3.34 -24.12 -18.38
N VAL A 143 -4.28 -24.91 -17.88
CA VAL A 143 -4.02 -25.99 -16.90
C VAL A 143 -4.59 -27.33 -17.37
N GLU A 144 -3.95 -28.42 -16.97
CA GLU A 144 -4.45 -29.78 -17.19
C GLU A 144 -5.12 -30.32 -15.93
N SER A 145 -6.07 -31.25 -16.10
CA SER A 145 -6.70 -31.93 -14.96
C SER A 145 -7.19 -33.33 -15.30
N ILE A 146 -7.68 -34.04 -14.28
CA ILE A 146 -8.15 -35.43 -14.35
C ILE A 146 -9.58 -35.46 -14.92
N PRO A 147 -9.83 -36.24 -15.99
CA PRO A 147 -11.17 -36.43 -16.52
C PRO A 147 -12.03 -37.27 -15.56
N LEU A 148 -13.32 -36.93 -15.47
CA LEU A 148 -14.27 -37.67 -14.65
C LEU A 148 -14.83 -38.87 -15.43
N ASN A 149 -14.82 -40.05 -14.81
CA ASN A 149 -15.33 -41.28 -15.41
C ASN A 149 -16.86 -41.45 -15.24
N ASP A 150 -17.61 -40.35 -15.21
CA ASP A 150 -19.06 -40.33 -15.02
C ASP A 150 -19.84 -40.13 -16.34
N GLY A 151 -19.14 -40.20 -17.48
CA GLY A 151 -19.72 -40.00 -18.82
C GLY A 151 -20.02 -38.53 -19.16
N SER A 152 -19.75 -37.59 -18.25
CA SER A 152 -20.03 -36.16 -18.49
C SER A 152 -19.03 -35.47 -19.43
N GLY A 153 -17.87 -36.09 -19.67
CA GLY A 153 -16.76 -35.47 -20.41
C GLY A 153 -16.14 -34.26 -19.71
N LYS A 154 -16.43 -34.07 -18.41
CA LYS A 154 -15.91 -32.97 -17.59
C LYS A 154 -14.69 -33.39 -16.80
N TYR A 155 -14.01 -32.40 -16.24
CA TYR A 155 -12.78 -32.57 -15.49
C TYR A 155 -12.98 -32.16 -14.04
N TYR A 156 -12.20 -32.79 -13.16
CA TYR A 156 -12.10 -32.43 -11.75
C TYR A 156 -11.36 -31.10 -11.58
N ALA A 157 -11.76 -30.24 -10.66
CA ALA A 157 -10.97 -29.08 -10.26
C ALA A 157 -11.30 -28.65 -8.83
N ILE A 158 -10.42 -27.85 -8.22
CA ILE A 158 -10.61 -27.19 -6.93
C ILE A 158 -10.24 -25.71 -7.09
N LEU A 159 -11.01 -24.82 -6.47
CA LEU A 159 -10.63 -23.39 -6.42
C LEU A 159 -9.45 -23.18 -5.48
N ASP A 160 -8.54 -22.28 -5.84
CA ASP A 160 -7.32 -22.01 -5.05
C ASP A 160 -7.61 -21.63 -3.59
N VAL A 161 -8.71 -20.91 -3.32
CA VAL A 161 -9.15 -20.60 -1.96
C VAL A 161 -9.40 -21.85 -1.10
N TYR A 162 -9.95 -22.92 -1.70
CA TYR A 162 -10.17 -24.19 -1.01
C TYR A 162 -8.86 -24.97 -0.82
N HIS A 163 -7.93 -24.88 -1.78
CA HIS A 163 -6.59 -25.45 -1.63
C HIS A 163 -5.86 -24.84 -0.42
N GLN A 164 -5.88 -23.52 -0.30
CA GLN A 164 -5.24 -22.81 0.82
C GLN A 164 -5.88 -23.21 2.17
N LEU A 165 -7.21 -23.26 2.23
CA LEU A 165 -7.94 -23.69 3.44
C LEU A 165 -7.70 -25.15 3.79
N HIS A 166 -7.55 -26.03 2.80
CA HIS A 166 -7.19 -27.43 3.01
C HIS A 166 -5.84 -27.55 3.73
N CYS A 167 -4.81 -26.86 3.21
CA CYS A 167 -3.48 -26.87 3.82
C CYS A 167 -3.51 -26.29 5.24
N LEU A 168 -4.30 -25.25 5.48
CA LEU A 168 -4.47 -24.69 6.81
C LEU A 168 -5.13 -25.67 7.78
N LYS A 169 -6.16 -26.41 7.34
CA LYS A 169 -6.78 -27.49 8.13
C LYS A 169 -5.75 -28.58 8.45
N TYR A 170 -4.91 -28.95 7.49
CA TYR A 170 -3.85 -29.93 7.69
C TYR A 170 -2.85 -29.49 8.77
N ILE A 171 -2.36 -28.25 8.70
CA ILE A 171 -1.44 -27.69 9.72
C ILE A 171 -2.09 -27.71 11.10
N ARG A 172 -3.37 -27.32 11.20
CA ARG A 172 -4.15 -27.40 12.45
C ARG A 172 -4.16 -28.83 13.01
N HIS A 173 -4.44 -29.83 12.18
CA HIS A 173 -4.48 -31.23 12.62
C HIS A 173 -3.09 -31.69 13.06
N TYR A 174 -2.04 -31.30 12.33
CA TYR A 174 -0.66 -31.63 12.67
C TYR A 174 -0.21 -31.08 14.03
N ILE A 175 -0.66 -29.88 14.40
CA ILE A 175 -0.38 -29.30 15.74
C ILE A 175 -0.99 -30.16 16.86
N TYR A 176 -2.13 -30.78 16.61
CA TYR A 176 -2.85 -31.67 17.54
C TYR A 176 -2.79 -33.13 17.09
N LYS A 177 -1.63 -33.59 16.61
CA LYS A 177 -1.42 -34.95 16.05
C LYS A 177 -1.65 -36.09 17.05
N ASP A 178 -1.66 -35.77 18.35
CA ASP A 178 -2.00 -36.68 19.44
C ASP A 178 -3.51 -36.98 19.48
N ILE A 179 -4.31 -36.05 18.97
CA ILE A 179 -5.78 -36.14 18.89
C ILE A 179 -6.21 -36.53 17.47
N TYR A 180 -5.61 -35.92 16.45
CA TYR A 180 -5.86 -36.20 15.05
C TYR A 180 -4.83 -37.19 14.49
N ASN A 181 -5.26 -38.43 14.27
CA ASN A 181 -4.43 -39.49 13.69
C ASN A 181 -4.48 -39.52 12.15
N ASP A 182 -5.21 -38.59 11.55
CA ASP A 182 -5.44 -38.46 10.12
C ASP A 182 -4.26 -37.78 9.42
N VAL A 183 -3.27 -38.59 9.05
CA VAL A 183 -2.07 -38.14 8.33
C VAL A 183 -2.39 -37.72 6.88
N GLN A 184 -3.58 -38.01 6.33
CA GLN A 184 -4.00 -37.62 4.97
C GLN A 184 -5.55 -37.48 4.84
N PRO A 185 -6.13 -36.26 4.84
CA PRO A 185 -7.59 -36.07 4.81
C PRO A 185 -8.30 -36.45 3.49
N TRP A 186 -7.56 -36.67 2.40
CA TRP A 186 -8.16 -36.98 1.09
C TRP A 186 -8.69 -38.42 0.98
N THR A 187 -8.31 -39.33 1.89
CA THR A 187 -8.69 -40.75 1.80
C THR A 187 -9.90 -41.14 2.65
N GLN A 188 -10.46 -40.25 3.47
CA GLN A 188 -11.57 -40.62 4.34
C GLN A 188 -12.70 -39.59 4.31
N PRO A 189 -13.71 -39.79 3.46
CA PRO A 189 -15.03 -39.25 3.73
C PRO A 189 -15.52 -39.97 4.99
N THR A 190 -15.77 -39.22 6.08
CA THR A 190 -16.22 -39.76 7.37
C THR A 190 -17.52 -40.58 7.28
N TRP A 191 -18.25 -40.49 6.17
CA TRP A 191 -19.44 -41.31 5.88
C TRP A 191 -19.11 -42.70 5.30
N ILE A 192 -17.93 -42.92 4.71
CA ILE A 192 -17.53 -44.25 4.19
C ILE A 192 -17.15 -45.17 5.35
N THR A 193 -16.57 -44.64 6.42
CA THR A 193 -16.24 -45.44 7.61
C THR A 193 -17.51 -45.97 8.31
N ALA A 194 -18.62 -45.23 8.26
CA ALA A 194 -19.92 -45.73 8.74
C ALA A 194 -20.47 -46.87 7.86
N LEU A 195 -20.30 -46.81 6.53
CA LEU A 195 -20.79 -47.87 5.62
C LEU A 195 -19.92 -49.14 5.65
N ILE A 196 -18.62 -49.02 5.92
CA ILE A 196 -17.74 -50.19 6.03
C ILE A 196 -17.96 -50.94 7.36
N VAL A 197 -18.32 -50.24 8.44
CA VAL A 197 -18.61 -50.86 9.74
C VAL A 197 -19.99 -51.51 9.78
N PHE A 198 -20.98 -51.01 9.03
CA PHE A 198 -22.31 -51.64 8.91
C PHE A 198 -22.45 -52.63 7.72
N GLY A 199 -21.41 -52.76 6.89
CA GLY A 199 -21.44 -53.60 5.68
C GLY A 199 -20.59 -54.89 5.76
N ARG A 200 -19.99 -55.20 6.91
CA ARG A 200 -19.26 -56.46 7.12
C ARG A 200 -19.73 -57.11 8.42
N THR A 201 -20.62 -58.10 8.22
CA THR A 201 -21.28 -59.04 9.15
C THR A 201 -22.38 -58.48 10.03
#